data_AF-A0A919MB67-F1
#
_entry.id   AF-A0A919MB67-F1
#
_cell.length_a   1.000
_cell.length_b   1.000
_cell.length_c   1.000
_cell.angle_alpha   90.00
_cell.angle_beta   90.00
_cell.angle_gamma   90.00
#
_symmetry.space_group_name_H-M   'P 1'
#
loop_
_entity.id
_entity.type
_entity.pdbx_description
1 polymer ?
#
loop_
_entity_poly.entity_id
_entity_poly.type
_entity_poly.pdbx_seq_one_letter_code
_entity_poly.pdbx_strand_id
1 'polypeptide(L)'
;MPPSPRGPVVQQSPPALTDCAECRAACVDDHLRSLMDPISRGDRDAFVTLFDHTRAAVRATIDEELQDPQCAAAVFAATYVEVWWLAGCHIGSGTDVVGWINRIAERRSAEEQPCPASASSAPEPAIGDAVDAQHLRALLELTSLLGRPLEPLTKLDLGRC
;
A
#
# COMPACT_ATOMS: atom_id res chain seq x y z
N MET A 1 22.05 -64.03 -23.01
CA MET A 1 21.55 -63.54 -21.71
C MET A 1 21.44 -62.02 -21.81
N PRO A 2 20.31 -61.42 -21.38
CA PRO A 2 19.78 -60.17 -21.93
C PRO A 2 20.42 -58.90 -21.36
N PRO A 3 20.31 -57.74 -22.04
CA PRO A 3 20.60 -56.44 -21.43
C PRO A 3 19.41 -55.96 -20.58
N SER A 4 19.66 -55.56 -19.34
CA SER A 4 18.67 -54.84 -18.52
C SER A 4 18.75 -53.33 -18.77
N PRO A 5 17.61 -52.64 -18.93
CA PRO A 5 17.57 -51.21 -19.17
C PRO A 5 17.75 -50.44 -17.85
N ARG A 6 18.72 -49.52 -17.80
CA ARG A 6 18.76 -48.48 -16.76
C ARG A 6 17.72 -47.42 -17.10
N GLY A 7 16.82 -47.19 -16.16
CA GLY A 7 15.65 -46.32 -16.28
C GLY A 7 15.97 -44.85 -16.56
N PRO A 8 14.92 -44.04 -16.78
CA PRO A 8 15.07 -42.65 -17.17
C PRO A 8 15.77 -41.86 -16.06
N VAL A 9 16.86 -41.18 -16.42
CA VAL A 9 17.40 -40.06 -15.65
C VAL A 9 16.28 -39.03 -15.55
N VAL A 10 15.73 -38.87 -14.35
CA VAL A 10 14.93 -37.68 -13.99
C VAL A 10 15.91 -36.52 -14.02
N GLN A 11 15.95 -35.85 -15.17
CA GLN A 11 16.69 -34.63 -15.36
C GLN A 11 15.92 -33.54 -14.58
N GLN A 12 16.36 -33.28 -13.35
CA GLN A 12 15.91 -32.10 -12.61
C GLN A 12 16.50 -30.89 -13.33
N SER A 13 15.66 -30.19 -14.10
CA SER A 13 15.98 -28.90 -14.68
C SER A 13 16.32 -27.91 -13.56
N PRO A 14 17.40 -27.12 -13.67
CA PRO A 14 17.64 -26.00 -12.76
C PRO A 14 16.57 -24.92 -12.97
N PRO A 15 16.14 -24.19 -11.92
CA PRO A 15 15.22 -23.07 -12.10
C PRO A 15 15.97 -21.94 -12.81
N ALA A 16 15.69 -21.76 -14.10
CA ALA A 16 16.23 -20.67 -14.90
C ALA A 16 15.49 -19.36 -14.57
N LEU A 17 16.25 -18.30 -14.29
CA LEU A 17 15.92 -16.87 -14.45
C LEU A 17 14.96 -16.18 -13.45
N THR A 18 14.26 -16.87 -12.55
CA THR A 18 13.42 -16.22 -11.51
C THR A 18 14.25 -15.46 -10.44
N ASP A 19 15.50 -15.87 -10.28
CA ASP A 19 16.46 -15.39 -9.26
C ASP A 19 16.68 -13.87 -9.27
N CYS A 20 16.55 -13.19 -10.42
CA CYS A 20 16.78 -11.75 -10.50
C CYS A 20 15.62 -10.87 -10.02
N ALA A 21 14.37 -11.32 -10.20
CA ALA A 21 13.20 -10.53 -9.84
C ALA A 21 12.94 -10.60 -8.33
N GLU A 22 13.06 -11.80 -7.75
CA GLU A 22 12.91 -12.04 -6.32
C GLU A 22 14.04 -11.38 -5.52
N CYS A 23 15.31 -11.47 -5.97
CA CYS A 23 16.40 -10.73 -5.33
C CYS A 23 16.22 -9.21 -5.40
N ARG A 24 15.64 -8.70 -6.50
CA ARG A 24 15.33 -7.26 -6.63
C ARG A 24 14.22 -6.86 -5.67
N ALA A 25 13.16 -7.64 -5.58
CA ALA A 25 12.05 -7.38 -4.65
C ALA A 25 12.54 -7.40 -3.19
N ALA A 26 13.36 -8.39 -2.82
CA ALA A 26 13.97 -8.47 -1.50
C ALA A 26 14.88 -7.26 -1.19
N CYS A 27 15.72 -6.85 -2.14
CA CYS A 27 16.58 -5.66 -1.98
C CYS A 27 15.77 -4.36 -1.84
N VAL A 28 14.68 -4.22 -2.60
CA VAL A 28 13.74 -3.10 -2.44
C VAL A 28 13.11 -3.13 -1.06
N ASP A 29 12.61 -4.27 -0.61
CA ASP A 29 12.01 -4.39 0.72
C ASP A 29 13.01 -4.11 1.86
N ASP A 30 14.26 -4.59 1.77
CA ASP A 30 15.32 -4.25 2.72
C ASP A 30 15.61 -2.75 2.73
N HIS A 31 15.62 -2.10 1.57
CA HIS A 31 15.75 -0.65 1.48
C HIS A 31 14.57 0.06 2.15
N LEU A 32 13.32 -0.32 1.84
CA LEU A 32 12.13 0.27 2.46
C LEU A 32 12.12 0.04 3.98
N ARG A 33 12.53 -1.14 4.45
CA ARG A 33 12.66 -1.47 5.87
C ARG A 33 13.69 -0.55 6.55
N SER A 34 14.80 -0.25 5.88
CA SER A 34 15.83 0.66 6.41
C SER A 34 15.33 2.10 6.62
N LEU A 35 14.27 2.51 5.90
CA LEU A 35 13.67 3.84 6.04
C LEU A 35 12.75 3.95 7.27
N MET A 36 12.27 2.84 7.82
CA MET A 36 11.27 2.85 8.89
C MET A 36 11.78 3.45 10.22
N ASP A 37 13.03 3.16 10.62
CA ASP A 37 13.60 3.75 11.84
C ASP A 37 13.79 5.28 11.72
N PRO A 38 14.38 5.82 10.64
CA PRO A 38 14.39 7.27 10.41
C PRO A 38 12.99 7.91 10.45
N ILE A 39 12.00 7.32 9.78
CA ILE A 39 10.62 7.84 9.76
C ILE A 39 10.06 7.86 11.18
N SER A 40 10.28 6.81 11.98
CA SER A 40 9.82 6.76 13.38
C SER A 40 10.40 7.87 14.26
N ARG A 41 11.53 8.46 13.87
CA ARG A 41 12.19 9.60 14.52
C ARG A 41 11.81 10.95 13.92
N GLY A 42 10.91 10.97 12.94
CA GLY A 42 10.44 12.18 12.28
C GLY A 42 11.24 12.60 11.04
N ASP A 43 12.00 11.70 10.42
CA ASP A 43 12.70 11.98 9.15
C ASP A 43 11.71 12.03 7.98
N ARG A 44 11.47 13.25 7.47
CA ARG A 44 10.56 13.50 6.35
C ARG A 44 11.16 13.07 5.00
N ASP A 45 12.47 13.15 4.82
CA ASP A 45 13.11 12.77 3.55
C ASP A 45 13.06 11.26 3.35
N ALA A 46 13.25 10.50 4.44
CA ALA A 46 13.02 9.06 4.45
C ALA A 46 11.57 8.70 4.12
N PHE A 47 10.60 9.45 4.67
CA PHE A 47 9.19 9.27 4.38
C PHE A 47 8.84 9.59 2.91
N VAL A 48 9.37 10.67 2.36
CA VAL A 48 9.19 11.02 0.93
C VAL A 48 9.75 9.92 0.04
N THR A 49 10.91 9.35 0.39
CA THR A 49 11.52 8.23 -0.34
C THR A 49 10.62 7.00 -0.30
N LEU A 50 10.12 6.63 0.88
CA LEU A 50 9.17 5.52 1.04
C LEU A 50 7.90 5.75 0.19
N PHE A 51 7.34 6.96 0.26
CA PHE A 51 6.16 7.35 -0.50
C PHE A 51 6.39 7.21 -2.00
N ASP A 52 7.49 7.74 -2.53
CA ASP A 52 7.78 7.70 -3.97
C ASP A 52 7.94 6.28 -4.50
N HIS A 53 8.51 5.37 -3.68
CA HIS A 53 8.66 3.96 -4.03
C HIS A 53 7.34 3.16 -4.00
N THR A 54 6.40 3.53 -3.12
CA THR A 54 5.22 2.69 -2.82
C THR A 54 3.91 3.22 -3.38
N ARG A 55 3.82 4.52 -3.67
CA ARG A 55 2.57 5.22 -4.03
C ARG A 55 1.79 4.58 -5.16
N ALA A 56 2.47 4.07 -6.19
CA ALA A 56 1.81 3.49 -7.35
C ALA A 56 1.11 2.17 -7.00
N ALA A 57 1.79 1.30 -6.24
CA ALA A 57 1.24 0.00 -5.83
C ALA A 57 0.05 0.18 -4.86
N VAL A 58 0.21 1.05 -3.86
CA VAL A 58 -0.84 1.34 -2.87
C VAL A 58 -2.06 1.98 -3.54
N ARG A 59 -1.82 2.87 -4.51
CA ARG A 59 -2.91 3.50 -5.27
C ARG A 59 -3.72 2.46 -6.05
N ALA A 60 -3.05 1.53 -6.73
CA ALA A 60 -3.71 0.47 -7.47
C ALA A 60 -4.61 -0.40 -6.56
N THR A 61 -4.11 -0.78 -5.39
CA THR A 61 -4.91 -1.54 -4.39
C THR A 61 -6.16 -0.77 -3.96
N ILE A 62 -6.05 0.53 -3.68
CA ILE A 62 -7.19 1.35 -3.25
C ILE A 62 -8.22 1.54 -4.38
N ASP A 63 -7.76 1.77 -5.61
CA ASP A 63 -8.64 1.95 -6.77
C ASP A 63 -9.39 0.65 -7.14
N GLU A 64 -8.87 -0.52 -6.77
CA GLU A 64 -9.58 -1.81 -6.92
C GLU A 64 -10.76 -1.94 -5.94
N GLU A 65 -10.69 -1.33 -4.77
CA GLU A 65 -11.72 -1.44 -3.72
C GLU A 65 -12.73 -0.29 -3.72
N LEU A 66 -12.33 0.89 -4.15
CA LEU A 66 -13.14 2.12 -4.07
C LEU A 66 -13.41 2.68 -5.46
N GLN A 67 -14.70 2.69 -5.83
CA GLN A 67 -15.15 3.24 -7.13
C GLN A 67 -15.20 4.76 -7.15
N ASP A 68 -15.42 5.41 -5.99
CA ASP A 68 -15.44 6.86 -5.90
C ASP A 68 -14.02 7.42 -5.82
N PRO A 69 -13.57 8.20 -6.82
CA PRO A 69 -12.21 8.72 -6.86
C PRO A 69 -11.90 9.73 -5.73
N GLN A 70 -12.92 10.39 -5.16
CA GLN A 70 -12.73 11.32 -4.04
C GLN A 70 -12.44 10.54 -2.75
N CYS A 71 -13.27 9.54 -2.43
CA CYS A 71 -13.03 8.60 -1.34
C CYS A 71 -11.67 7.88 -1.49
N ALA A 72 -11.33 7.40 -2.68
CA ALA A 72 -10.04 6.76 -2.95
C ALA A 72 -8.84 7.69 -2.69
N ALA A 73 -8.91 8.95 -3.12
CA ALA A 73 -7.88 9.94 -2.84
C ALA A 73 -7.72 10.23 -1.34
N ALA A 74 -8.83 10.26 -0.60
CA ALA A 74 -8.83 10.47 0.84
C ALA A 74 -8.24 9.29 1.61
N VAL A 75 -8.65 8.07 1.28
CA VAL A 75 -8.11 6.82 1.87
C VAL A 75 -6.63 6.68 1.59
N PHE A 76 -6.20 7.04 0.37
CA PHE A 76 -4.79 7.06 0.01
C PHE A 76 -4.00 8.02 0.91
N ALA A 77 -4.49 9.25 1.12
CA ALA A 77 -3.83 10.22 1.97
C ALA A 77 -3.79 9.76 3.43
N ALA A 78 -4.91 9.28 3.95
CA ALA A 78 -5.02 8.77 5.32
C ALA A 78 -4.07 7.59 5.56
N THR A 79 -3.95 6.68 4.59
CA THR A 79 -3.03 5.53 4.66
C THR A 79 -1.60 5.99 4.92
N TYR A 80 -1.09 6.95 4.14
CA TYR A 80 0.28 7.43 4.32
C TYR A 80 0.48 8.27 5.59
N VAL A 81 -0.55 9.02 6.03
CA VAL A 81 -0.52 9.68 7.33
C VAL A 81 -0.40 8.65 8.45
N GLU A 82 -1.12 7.54 8.37
CA GLU A 82 -1.00 6.48 9.36
C GLU A 82 0.35 5.77 9.30
N VAL A 83 0.89 5.53 8.11
CA VAL A 83 2.25 4.99 7.95
C VAL A 83 3.28 5.86 8.67
N TRP A 84 3.17 7.19 8.55
CA TRP A 84 4.01 8.13 9.28
C TRP A 84 3.89 7.93 10.80
N TRP A 85 2.68 7.89 11.33
CA TRP A 85 2.44 7.75 12.77
C TRP A 85 2.81 6.38 13.33
N LEU A 86 2.69 5.32 12.53
CA LEU A 86 2.92 3.93 12.94
C LEU A 86 4.27 3.37 12.49
N ALA A 87 5.16 4.18 11.91
CA ALA A 87 6.44 3.69 11.40
C ALA A 87 7.27 2.93 12.45
N GLY A 88 7.27 3.40 13.70
CA GLY A 88 7.94 2.72 14.82
C GLY A 88 7.26 1.41 15.27
N CYS A 89 6.05 1.12 14.79
CA CYS A 89 5.31 -0.12 15.05
C CYS A 89 5.50 -1.17 13.95
N HIS A 90 6.30 -0.91 12.91
CA HIS A 90 6.67 -1.93 11.94
C HIS A 90 7.62 -2.94 12.61
N ILE A 91 7.06 -4.08 13.05
CA ILE A 91 7.82 -5.12 13.74
C ILE A 91 8.56 -5.96 12.68
N GLY A 92 9.85 -5.68 12.51
CA GLY A 92 10.72 -6.34 11.55
C GLY A 92 10.84 -7.85 11.78
N SER A 93 10.37 -8.66 10.83
CA SER A 93 10.94 -9.95 10.39
C SER A 93 9.97 -10.79 9.55
N GLY A 94 8.65 -10.54 9.60
CA GLY A 94 7.64 -11.39 8.94
C GLY A 94 6.68 -10.69 7.98
N THR A 95 6.80 -9.37 7.80
CA THR A 95 5.99 -8.64 6.81
C THR A 95 6.90 -7.67 6.07
N ASP A 96 6.87 -7.75 4.74
CA ASP A 96 7.46 -6.75 3.86
C ASP A 96 6.74 -5.40 4.06
N VAL A 97 7.43 -4.30 3.76
CA VAL A 97 6.91 -2.95 4.03
C VAL A 97 5.69 -2.65 3.18
N VAL A 98 5.66 -3.09 1.91
CA VAL A 98 4.53 -2.85 1.00
C VAL A 98 3.30 -3.60 1.48
N GLY A 99 3.42 -4.87 1.84
CA GLY A 99 2.34 -5.67 2.41
C GLY A 99 1.83 -5.13 3.74
N TRP A 100 2.67 -4.49 4.55
CA TRP A 100 2.21 -3.77 5.75
C TRP A 100 1.38 -2.53 5.39
N ILE A 101 1.83 -1.72 4.43
CA ILE A 101 1.08 -0.53 3.97
C ILE A 101 -0.24 -0.94 3.32
N ASN A 102 -0.26 -2.00 2.50
CA ASN A 102 -1.46 -2.50 1.86
C ASN A 102 -2.50 -2.97 2.89
N ARG A 103 -2.10 -3.62 3.98
CA ARG A 103 -3.04 -3.96 5.07
C ARG A 103 -3.65 -2.73 5.76
N ILE A 104 -2.90 -1.63 5.85
CA ILE A 104 -3.46 -0.35 6.34
C ILE A 104 -4.47 0.19 5.33
N ALA A 105 -4.14 0.15 4.05
CA ALA A 105 -4.99 0.61 2.96
C ALA A 105 -6.31 -0.19 2.90
N GLU A 106 -6.23 -1.52 2.86
CA GLU A 106 -7.39 -2.44 2.85
C GLU A 106 -8.31 -2.19 4.04
N ARG A 107 -7.76 -2.07 5.26
CA ARG A 107 -8.57 -1.77 6.44
C ARG A 107 -9.31 -0.43 6.29
N ARG A 108 -8.62 0.60 5.79
CA ARG A 108 -9.20 1.93 5.57
C ARG A 108 -10.26 1.92 4.46
N SER A 109 -10.03 1.21 3.36
CA SER A 109 -11.03 1.04 2.30
C SER A 109 -12.30 0.37 2.83
N ALA A 110 -12.15 -0.65 3.68
CA ALA A 110 -13.28 -1.34 4.30
C ALA A 110 -14.07 -0.46 5.28
N GLU A 111 -13.43 0.53 5.93
CA GLU A 111 -14.10 1.52 6.80
C GLU A 111 -15.04 2.45 6.02
N GLU A 112 -14.74 2.70 4.74
CA GLU A 112 -15.57 3.53 3.85
C GLU A 112 -16.75 2.75 3.24
N GLN A 113 -16.69 1.42 3.25
CA GLN A 113 -17.77 0.58 2.76
C GLN A 113 -18.92 0.55 3.79
N PRO A 114 -20.17 0.84 3.38
CA PRO A 114 -21.31 0.78 4.29
C PRO A 114 -21.46 -0.61 4.91
N CYS A 115 -21.53 -0.68 6.24
CA CYS A 115 -21.80 -1.93 6.94
C CYS A 115 -23.18 -2.49 6.51
N PRO A 116 -23.28 -3.74 6.00
CA PRO A 116 -24.54 -4.29 5.51
C PRO A 116 -25.59 -4.49 6.60
N ALA A 117 -25.20 -4.44 7.88
CA ALA A 117 -26.11 -4.56 9.02
C ALA A 117 -26.86 -3.24 9.37
N SER A 118 -26.46 -2.11 8.78
CA SER A 118 -27.01 -0.78 9.10
C SER A 118 -28.17 -0.34 8.21
N ALA A 119 -28.73 -1.23 7.38
CA ALA A 119 -29.88 -0.94 6.50
C ALA A 119 -31.23 -0.76 7.24
N SER A 120 -31.20 -0.47 8.55
CA SER A 120 -32.39 -0.13 9.34
C SER A 120 -32.07 0.98 10.33
N SER A 121 -32.08 2.23 9.85
CA SER A 121 -32.58 3.40 10.59
C SER A 121 -32.60 4.64 9.69
N ALA A 122 -33.56 5.52 9.98
CA ALA A 122 -33.98 6.72 9.25
C ALA A 122 -32.85 7.70 8.87
N PRO A 123 -33.07 8.61 7.90
CA PRO A 123 -32.05 9.56 7.46
C PRO A 123 -31.87 10.69 8.49
N GLU A 124 -30.81 10.61 9.29
CA GLU A 124 -30.23 11.79 9.95
C GLU A 124 -29.22 12.47 9.00
N PRO A 125 -29.40 13.76 8.67
CA PRO A 125 -28.46 14.48 7.82
C PRO A 125 -27.32 15.06 8.67
N ALA A 126 -26.18 14.38 8.76
CA ALA A 126 -24.90 14.97 9.22
C ALA A 126 -23.62 14.14 8.95
N ILE A 127 -23.72 12.87 8.53
CA ILE A 127 -22.54 11.98 8.46
C ILE A 127 -21.62 12.32 7.27
N GLY A 128 -22.16 12.82 6.15
CA GLY A 128 -21.36 13.16 4.96
C GLY A 128 -20.37 14.32 5.17
N ASP A 129 -20.81 15.42 5.81
CA ASP A 129 -20.01 16.64 5.98
C ASP A 129 -18.79 16.45 6.90
N ALA A 130 -18.92 15.60 7.93
CA ALA A 130 -17.84 15.29 8.86
C ALA A 130 -16.78 14.34 8.25
N VAL A 131 -17.23 13.39 7.42
CA VAL A 131 -16.34 12.47 6.70
C VAL A 131 -15.50 13.24 5.67
N ASP A 132 -16.13 14.18 4.95
CA ASP A 132 -15.43 15.12 4.05
C ASP A 132 -14.35 15.93 4.79
N ALA A 133 -14.61 16.39 6.03
CA ALA A 133 -13.63 17.15 6.81
C ALA A 133 -12.42 16.30 7.26
N GLN A 134 -12.65 15.04 7.66
CA GLN A 134 -11.57 14.12 8.02
C GLN A 134 -10.69 13.78 6.81
N HIS A 135 -11.30 13.56 5.64
CA HIS A 135 -10.63 13.33 4.38
C HIS A 135 -9.76 14.51 3.94
N LEU A 136 -10.29 15.73 4.04
CA LEU A 136 -9.53 16.96 3.77
C LEU A 136 -8.35 17.13 4.73
N ARG A 137 -8.52 16.77 6.01
CA ARG A 137 -7.43 16.83 6.99
C ARG A 137 -6.29 15.89 6.62
N ALA A 138 -6.59 14.65 6.25
CA ALA A 138 -5.57 13.68 5.85
C ALA A 138 -4.77 14.15 4.62
N LEU A 139 -5.45 14.74 3.64
CA LEU A 139 -4.80 15.33 2.46
C LEU A 139 -3.85 16.47 2.86
N LEU A 140 -4.30 17.42 3.67
CA LEU A 140 -3.46 18.53 4.14
C LEU A 140 -2.24 18.04 4.92
N GLU A 141 -2.44 17.05 5.81
CA GLU A 141 -1.36 16.48 6.58
C GLU A 141 -0.33 15.78 5.69
N LEU A 142 -0.78 14.99 4.71
CA LEU A 142 0.13 14.36 3.76
C LEU A 142 0.90 15.39 2.92
N THR A 143 0.24 16.45 2.42
CA THR A 143 0.95 17.52 1.68
C THR A 143 2.01 18.22 2.54
N SER A 144 1.74 18.43 3.83
CA SER A 144 2.69 18.98 4.80
C SER A 144 3.88 18.04 5.04
N LEU A 145 3.63 16.73 5.19
CA LEU A 145 4.69 15.73 5.35
C LEU A 145 5.59 15.65 4.13
N LEU A 146 5.01 15.69 2.93
CA LEU A 146 5.75 15.62 1.68
C LEU A 146 6.49 16.92 1.32
N GLY A 147 6.16 18.05 1.98
CA GLY A 147 6.74 19.36 1.66
C GLY A 147 6.42 19.87 0.25
N ARG A 148 5.44 19.26 -0.43
CA ARG A 148 5.02 19.59 -1.79
C ARG A 148 3.51 19.37 -1.94
N PRO A 149 2.82 20.16 -2.78
CA PRO A 149 1.43 19.88 -3.08
C PRO A 149 1.31 18.51 -3.72
N LEU A 150 0.35 17.72 -3.25
CA LEU A 150 -0.15 16.60 -4.01
C LEU A 150 -0.94 17.22 -5.16
N GLU A 151 -0.45 17.06 -6.39
CA GLU A 151 -1.32 17.22 -7.56
C GLU A 151 -2.60 16.42 -7.31
N PRO A 152 -3.78 16.89 -7.76
CA PRO A 152 -5.03 16.21 -7.45
C PRO A 152 -4.86 14.73 -7.77
N LEU A 153 -5.01 13.85 -6.77
CA LEU A 153 -4.83 12.40 -6.97
C LEU A 153 -5.86 11.86 -7.98
N THR A 154 -6.93 12.62 -8.23
CA THR A 154 -7.91 12.44 -9.33
C THR A 154 -7.32 12.66 -10.72
N LYS A 155 -6.16 13.31 -10.82
CA LYS A 155 -5.41 13.65 -12.03
C LYS A 155 -4.14 12.81 -12.18
N LEU A 156 -3.82 11.95 -11.21
CA LEU A 156 -2.94 10.82 -11.47
C LEU A 156 -3.70 9.92 -12.43
N ASP A 157 -3.47 10.19 -13.70
CA ASP A 157 -3.97 9.49 -14.85
C ASP A 157 -3.99 7.99 -14.51
N LEU A 158 -5.20 7.48 -14.33
CA LEU A 158 -5.58 6.08 -14.56
C LEU A 158 -5.34 5.81 -16.05
N GLY A 159 -4.07 5.93 -16.44
CA GLY A 159 -3.49 5.59 -17.72
C GLY A 159 -3.62 4.10 -17.84
N ARG A 160 -4.84 3.72 -18.22
CA ARG A 160 -5.24 2.44 -18.76
C ARG A 160 -4.16 2.02 -19.77
N CYS A 161 -3.35 1.05 -19.38
CA CYS A 161 -2.63 0.17 -20.29
C CYS A 161 -3.36 -1.17 -20.31
#